data_AF-A0A9Q0Z134-F1
#
_entry.id   AF-A0A9Q0Z134-F1
#
_cell.length_a   1.000
_cell.length_b   1.000
_cell.length_c   1.000
_cell.angle_alpha   90.00
_cell.angle_beta   90.00
_cell.angle_gamma   90.00
#
_symmetry.space_group_name_H-M   'P 1'
#
loop_
_entity.id
_entity.type
_entity.pdbx_description
1 polymer ?
#
loop_
_entity_poly.entity_id
_entity_poly.type
_entity_poly.pdbx_seq_one_letter_code
_entity_poly.pdbx_strand_id
1 'polypeptide(L)'
;MLKEIRAALLFGLAVWVYQATNPPPPKICGTPGGPPITAPRIKLRDGRYLAYKEHGVSRETAKYKIIYVHGFASMRHHTMSVAKLSVEVVEELGLHLVSFDRPGYGESDPHPKRTPESIALDIEELADHLEFGSRFYVMGFSMGGQVIWGCLKYIPHRLAGATLIAPVVNYWWPGFPANLSTEAYYLQLPQDQWTLRVAHHAPWLTYWWNSQKWFPASAVAAGKPEVFSRQDLEILSMVTDMYMFFRGCLGTFCFLELVCEKIRHRRTSSFILLLTEELFEPEVLEIQLEIGFNQQMIDSTLRNVTGHMLPDP
;
A
#
# COMPACT_ATOMS: atom_id res chain seq x y z
N MET A 1 53.36 0.96 1.03
CA MET A 1 52.84 0.04 2.07
C MET A 1 51.68 0.62 2.90
N LEU A 2 51.87 1.57 3.83
CA LEU A 2 50.76 2.06 4.69
C LEU A 2 49.60 2.72 3.91
N LYS A 3 49.90 3.46 2.84
CA LYS A 3 48.89 4.07 1.96
C LYS A 3 48.08 3.03 1.20
N GLU A 4 48.73 1.96 0.71
CA GLU A 4 48.08 0.87 -0.02
C GLU A 4 47.20 0.02 0.91
N ILE A 5 47.68 -0.27 2.13
CA ILE A 5 46.89 -0.98 3.15
C ILE A 5 45.63 -0.16 3.52
N ARG A 6 45.78 1.16 3.72
CA ARG A 6 44.63 2.05 3.98
C ARG A 6 43.64 2.07 2.81
N ALA A 7 44.13 2.15 1.57
CA ALA A 7 43.28 2.12 0.39
C ALA A 7 42.51 0.80 0.26
N ALA A 8 43.19 -0.34 0.49
CA ALA A 8 42.56 -1.66 0.46
C ALA A 8 41.50 -1.82 1.56
N LEU A 9 41.77 -1.35 2.78
CA LEU A 9 40.79 -1.37 3.88
C LEU A 9 39.58 -0.49 3.60
N LEU A 10 39.78 0.72 3.07
CA LEU A 10 38.68 1.61 2.68
C LEU A 10 37.83 1.01 1.56
N PHE A 11 38.46 0.40 0.57
CA PHE A 11 37.76 -0.29 -0.52
C PHE A 11 36.96 -1.49 0.01
N GLY A 12 37.57 -2.32 0.85
CA GLY A 12 36.90 -3.46 1.48
C GLY A 12 35.70 -3.02 2.33
N LEU A 13 35.85 -1.95 3.11
CA LEU A 13 34.74 -1.37 3.88
C LEU A 13 33.63 -0.83 2.96
N ALA A 14 33.98 -0.14 1.88
CA ALA A 14 32.99 0.37 0.92
C ALA A 14 32.20 -0.75 0.24
N VAL A 15 32.87 -1.83 -0.18
CA VAL A 15 32.22 -3.02 -0.75
C VAL A 15 31.30 -3.68 0.29
N TRP A 16 31.76 -3.82 1.52
CA TRP A 16 30.95 -4.38 2.60
C TRP A 16 29.70 -3.52 2.89
N VAL A 17 29.85 -2.20 2.99
CA VAL A 17 28.71 -1.27 3.17
C VAL A 17 27.73 -1.40 2.02
N TYR A 18 28.22 -1.43 0.77
CA TYR A 18 27.37 -1.61 -0.40
C TYR A 18 26.58 -2.92 -0.35
N GLN A 19 27.24 -4.05 -0.07
CA GLN A 19 26.58 -5.36 0.04
C GLN A 19 25.61 -5.43 1.21
N ALA A 20 25.92 -4.79 2.33
CA ALA A 20 25.06 -4.77 3.52
C ALA A 20 23.81 -3.90 3.32
N THR A 21 23.88 -2.87 2.47
CA THR A 21 22.80 -1.88 2.29
C THR A 21 21.94 -2.11 1.06
N ASN A 22 22.38 -2.95 0.13
CA ASN A 22 21.61 -3.30 -1.06
C ASN A 22 21.02 -4.72 -0.94
N PRO A 23 19.73 -4.91 -1.26
CA PRO A 23 19.16 -6.25 -1.33
C PRO A 23 19.83 -7.08 -2.43
N PRO A 24 19.84 -8.42 -2.30
CA PRO A 24 20.24 -9.29 -3.39
C PRO A 24 19.32 -9.06 -4.60
N PRO A 25 19.81 -9.22 -5.83
CA PRO A 25 18.97 -9.11 -7.02
C PRO A 25 17.75 -10.04 -6.92
N PRO A 26 16.53 -9.55 -7.24
CA PRO A 26 15.34 -10.38 -7.16
C PRO A 26 15.36 -11.47 -8.24
N LYS A 27 14.77 -12.63 -7.93
CA LYS A 27 14.53 -13.69 -8.92
C LYS A 27 13.26 -13.37 -9.70
N ILE A 28 13.41 -12.69 -10.83
CA ILE A 28 12.28 -12.23 -11.65
C ILE A 28 11.57 -13.43 -12.28
N CYS A 29 10.25 -13.53 -12.10
CA CYS A 29 9.43 -14.58 -12.69
C CYS A 29 9.57 -14.59 -14.22
N GLY A 30 9.73 -15.78 -14.81
CA GLY A 30 9.90 -15.96 -16.26
C GLY A 30 11.31 -15.76 -16.81
N THR A 31 12.28 -15.38 -15.97
CA THR A 31 13.71 -15.29 -16.37
C THR A 31 14.48 -16.57 -16.06
N PRO A 32 15.65 -16.84 -16.69
CA PRO A 32 16.48 -17.99 -16.35
C PRO A 32 16.82 -18.03 -14.85
N GLY A 33 16.43 -19.10 -14.16
CA GLY A 33 16.62 -19.25 -12.71
C GLY A 33 15.57 -18.57 -11.82
N GLY A 34 14.58 -17.90 -12.43
CA GLY A 34 13.40 -17.34 -11.75
C GLY A 34 12.23 -18.33 -11.68
N PRO A 35 11.21 -18.07 -10.83
CA PRO A 35 9.97 -18.83 -10.81
C PRO A 35 9.21 -18.76 -12.15
N PRO A 36 8.34 -19.73 -12.48
CA PRO A 36 7.52 -19.65 -13.69
C PRO A 36 6.44 -18.57 -13.58
N ILE A 37 6.01 -18.07 -14.73
CA ILE A 37 4.80 -17.24 -14.84
C ILE A 37 3.60 -18.18 -15.00
N THR A 38 2.58 -17.98 -14.18
CA THR A 38 1.33 -18.74 -14.14
C THR A 38 0.10 -17.84 -14.20
N ALA A 39 0.24 -16.55 -13.91
CA ALA A 39 -0.85 -15.60 -13.89
C ALA A 39 -1.21 -15.09 -15.31
N PRO A 40 -2.48 -14.70 -15.54
CA PRO A 40 -2.81 -13.73 -16.57
C PRO A 40 -2.02 -12.44 -16.36
N ARG A 41 -1.51 -11.87 -17.44
CA ARG A 41 -0.76 -10.61 -17.43
C ARG A 41 -1.16 -9.72 -18.59
N ILE A 42 -1.16 -8.42 -18.35
CA ILE A 42 -1.25 -7.42 -19.41
C ILE A 42 0.13 -6.82 -19.67
N LYS A 43 0.37 -6.35 -20.90
CA LYS A 43 1.59 -5.63 -21.27
C LYS A 43 1.30 -4.14 -21.29
N LEU A 44 1.96 -3.38 -20.43
CA LEU A 44 1.89 -1.93 -20.38
C LEU A 44 2.60 -1.29 -21.58
N ARG A 45 2.31 -0.03 -21.84
CA ARG A 45 2.91 0.77 -22.93
C ARG A 45 4.43 0.84 -22.87
N ASP A 46 5.00 0.83 -21.67
CA ASP A 46 6.45 0.84 -21.47
C ASP A 46 7.12 -0.55 -21.60
N GLY A 47 6.33 -1.58 -21.90
CA GLY A 47 6.78 -2.94 -22.16
C GLY A 47 6.79 -3.86 -20.94
N ARG A 48 6.57 -3.34 -19.73
CA ARG A 48 6.42 -4.15 -18.51
C ARG A 48 5.13 -4.95 -18.53
N TYR A 49 5.13 -6.07 -17.81
CA TYR A 49 3.93 -6.86 -17.54
C TYR A 49 3.38 -6.63 -16.14
N LEU A 50 2.05 -6.51 -16.02
CA LEU A 50 1.35 -6.60 -14.74
C LEU A 50 0.56 -7.91 -14.66
N ALA A 51 0.83 -8.70 -13.62
CA ALA A 51 0.05 -9.87 -13.27
C ALA A 51 -1.16 -9.49 -12.45
N TYR A 52 -2.31 -10.08 -12.80
CA TYR A 52 -3.58 -9.75 -12.15
C TYR A 52 -4.45 -10.99 -11.93
N LYS A 53 -5.51 -10.80 -11.15
CA LYS A 53 -6.53 -11.81 -10.89
C LYS A 53 -7.90 -11.13 -10.83
N GLU A 54 -8.86 -11.73 -11.54
CA GLU A 54 -10.26 -11.30 -11.55
C GLU A 54 -11.07 -12.11 -10.53
N HIS A 55 -12.05 -11.47 -9.92
CA HIS A 55 -12.95 -12.02 -8.92
C HIS A 55 -14.36 -11.44 -9.10
N GLY A 56 -15.38 -12.25 -8.80
CA GLY A 56 -16.78 -11.84 -8.83
C GLY A 56 -17.46 -12.04 -10.19
N VAL A 57 -18.51 -11.27 -10.47
CA VAL A 57 -19.31 -11.42 -11.71
C VAL A 57 -18.49 -11.04 -12.94
N SER A 58 -18.98 -11.38 -14.14
CA SER A 58 -18.28 -11.04 -15.39
C SER A 58 -18.21 -9.52 -15.61
N ARG A 59 -17.21 -9.06 -16.36
CA ARG A 59 -16.99 -7.63 -16.64
C ARG A 59 -18.16 -6.99 -17.41
N GLU A 60 -18.86 -7.80 -18.19
CA GLU A 60 -19.98 -7.39 -19.04
C GLU A 60 -21.25 -7.16 -18.23
N THR A 61 -21.44 -7.92 -17.14
CA THR A 61 -22.62 -7.81 -16.26
C THR A 61 -22.36 -7.02 -14.99
N ALA A 62 -21.11 -6.64 -14.72
CA ALA A 62 -20.73 -5.94 -13.51
C ALA A 62 -21.34 -4.54 -13.41
N LYS A 63 -21.95 -4.23 -12.25
CA LYS A 63 -22.38 -2.88 -11.87
C LYS A 63 -21.20 -2.05 -11.36
N TYR A 64 -20.32 -2.67 -10.59
CA TYR A 64 -19.15 -2.00 -10.01
C TYR A 64 -17.87 -2.74 -10.41
N LYS A 65 -17.01 -2.06 -11.17
CA LYS A 65 -15.68 -2.54 -11.57
C LYS A 65 -14.64 -1.90 -10.67
N ILE A 66 -13.92 -2.72 -9.91
CA ILE A 66 -13.06 -2.28 -8.81
C ILE A 66 -11.64 -2.78 -9.02
N ILE A 67 -10.64 -1.90 -8.98
CA ILE A 67 -9.23 -2.29 -8.90
C ILE A 67 -8.78 -2.26 -7.44
N TYR A 68 -8.32 -3.40 -6.94
CA TYR A 68 -7.80 -3.58 -5.59
C TYR A 68 -6.28 -3.54 -5.54
N VAL A 69 -5.74 -2.69 -4.67
CA VAL A 69 -4.30 -2.53 -4.44
C VAL A 69 -3.92 -3.15 -3.09
N HIS A 70 -3.10 -4.20 -3.14
CA HIS A 70 -2.64 -4.91 -1.95
C HIS A 70 -1.60 -4.13 -1.13
N GLY A 71 -1.55 -4.44 0.17
CA GLY A 71 -0.60 -3.86 1.13
C GLY A 71 0.81 -4.43 1.09
N PHE A 72 1.51 -4.28 2.22
CA PHE A 72 2.84 -4.83 2.47
C PHE A 72 2.83 -6.37 2.46
N ALA A 73 3.93 -6.99 2.02
CA ALA A 73 4.12 -8.45 1.99
C ALA A 73 2.95 -9.25 1.38
N SER A 74 2.24 -8.63 0.43
CA SER A 74 1.02 -9.16 -0.16
C SER A 74 1.14 -9.26 -1.68
N MET A 75 0.18 -9.91 -2.31
CA MET A 75 0.13 -10.17 -3.75
C MET A 75 -1.32 -10.20 -4.24
N ARG A 76 -1.54 -10.34 -5.55
CA ARG A 76 -2.87 -10.39 -6.21
C ARG A 76 -3.85 -11.36 -5.55
N HIS A 77 -3.38 -12.43 -4.93
CA HIS A 77 -4.23 -13.42 -4.27
C HIS A 77 -4.85 -12.96 -2.94
N HIS A 78 -4.37 -11.87 -2.36
CA HIS A 78 -4.72 -11.43 -1.02
C HIS A 78 -5.59 -10.15 -1.05
N THR A 79 -6.87 -10.31 -1.36
CA THR A 79 -7.82 -9.20 -1.55
C THR A 79 -8.58 -8.79 -0.28
N MET A 80 -8.11 -9.20 0.89
CA MET A 80 -8.77 -8.99 2.19
C MET A 80 -10.29 -9.16 2.15
N SER A 81 -10.74 -10.40 2.34
CA SER A 81 -12.15 -10.73 2.61
C SER A 81 -13.15 -10.46 1.47
N VAL A 82 -12.85 -9.67 0.43
CA VAL A 82 -13.75 -9.51 -0.73
C VAL A 82 -13.92 -10.83 -1.48
N ALA A 83 -12.85 -11.62 -1.62
CA ALA A 83 -12.92 -12.98 -2.19
C ALA A 83 -13.63 -14.00 -1.27
N LYS A 84 -14.07 -13.59 -0.07
CA LYS A 84 -14.84 -14.41 0.88
C LYS A 84 -16.24 -13.87 1.14
N LEU A 85 -16.62 -12.76 0.49
CA LEU A 85 -18.03 -12.43 0.39
C LEU A 85 -18.74 -13.64 -0.21
N SER A 86 -19.93 -13.93 0.30
CA SER A 86 -20.71 -15.03 -0.27
C SER A 86 -20.97 -14.72 -1.74
N VAL A 87 -21.04 -15.78 -2.55
CA VAL A 87 -21.26 -15.64 -4.00
C VAL A 87 -22.53 -14.82 -4.26
N GLU A 88 -23.56 -15.04 -3.43
CA GLU A 88 -24.84 -14.35 -3.48
C GLU A 88 -24.66 -12.83 -3.30
N VAL A 89 -23.87 -12.37 -2.32
CA VAL A 89 -23.62 -10.94 -2.10
C VAL A 89 -22.86 -10.31 -3.27
N VAL A 90 -21.88 -11.03 -3.82
CA VAL A 90 -21.08 -10.55 -4.96
C VAL A 90 -21.93 -10.43 -6.22
N GLU A 91 -22.83 -11.39 -6.45
CA GLU A 91 -23.77 -11.40 -7.56
C GLU A 91 -24.86 -10.33 -7.40
N GLU A 92 -25.47 -10.22 -6.22
CA GLU A 92 -26.51 -9.24 -5.90
C GLU A 92 -26.01 -7.80 -6.06
N LEU A 93 -24.81 -7.52 -5.56
CA LEU A 93 -24.19 -6.20 -5.70
C LEU A 93 -23.58 -5.98 -7.09
N GLY A 94 -23.41 -7.03 -7.90
CA GLY A 94 -22.81 -6.97 -9.23
C GLY A 94 -21.34 -6.53 -9.21
N LEU A 95 -20.55 -7.06 -8.27
CA LEU A 95 -19.15 -6.67 -8.07
C LEU A 95 -18.20 -7.45 -8.99
N HIS A 96 -17.36 -6.72 -9.73
CA HIS A 96 -16.20 -7.26 -10.43
C HIS A 96 -14.93 -6.64 -9.89
N LEU A 97 -14.13 -7.44 -9.20
CA LEU A 97 -12.90 -7.01 -8.54
C LEU A 97 -11.68 -7.54 -9.29
N VAL A 98 -10.72 -6.66 -9.53
CA VAL A 98 -9.42 -7.01 -10.09
C VAL A 98 -8.33 -6.61 -9.12
N SER A 99 -7.57 -7.59 -8.65
CA SER A 99 -6.34 -7.36 -7.90
C SER A 99 -5.14 -7.61 -8.80
N PHE A 100 -4.07 -6.87 -8.59
CA PHE A 100 -2.84 -7.02 -9.37
C PHE A 100 -1.62 -7.02 -8.46
N ASP A 101 -0.56 -7.68 -8.92
CA ASP A 101 0.74 -7.61 -8.27
C ASP A 101 1.35 -6.24 -8.58
N ARG A 102 1.62 -5.42 -7.56
CA ARG A 102 2.32 -4.14 -7.76
C ARG A 102 3.67 -4.36 -8.45
N PRO A 103 4.24 -3.37 -9.18
CA PRO A 103 5.56 -3.53 -9.80
C PRO A 103 6.61 -4.03 -8.79
N GLY A 104 7.32 -5.10 -9.15
CA GLY A 104 8.30 -5.78 -8.28
C GLY A 104 7.74 -6.84 -7.32
N TYR A 105 6.42 -7.07 -7.34
CA TYR A 105 5.76 -8.11 -6.56
C TYR A 105 5.27 -9.24 -7.45
N GLY A 106 5.16 -10.44 -6.87
CA GLY A 106 4.59 -11.62 -7.52
C GLY A 106 5.15 -11.86 -8.92
N GLU A 107 4.27 -11.84 -9.91
CA GLU A 107 4.61 -12.09 -11.32
C GLU A 107 4.58 -10.84 -12.22
N SER A 108 4.49 -9.66 -11.60
CA SER A 108 4.64 -8.37 -12.29
C SER A 108 6.11 -7.99 -12.45
N ASP A 109 6.43 -7.35 -13.56
CA ASP A 109 7.78 -6.86 -13.81
C ASP A 109 8.15 -5.74 -12.81
N PRO A 110 9.43 -5.65 -12.40
CA PRO A 110 9.90 -4.55 -11.56
C PRO A 110 9.85 -3.22 -12.31
N HIS A 111 9.67 -2.13 -11.55
CA HIS A 111 9.78 -0.77 -12.08
C HIS A 111 10.77 0.03 -11.22
N PRO A 112 12.08 -0.04 -11.51
CA PRO A 112 13.12 0.60 -10.68
C PRO A 112 13.07 2.13 -10.62
N LYS A 113 12.28 2.76 -11.52
CA LYS A 113 12.07 4.22 -11.60
C LYS A 113 10.62 4.59 -11.26
N ARG A 114 9.93 3.74 -10.50
CA ARG A 114 8.50 3.91 -10.18
C ARG A 114 8.28 5.18 -9.38
N THR A 115 7.36 6.00 -9.84
CA THR A 115 6.88 7.19 -9.12
C THR A 115 5.43 6.97 -8.65
N PRO A 116 4.91 7.82 -7.75
CA PRO A 116 3.48 7.78 -7.41
C PRO A 116 2.56 8.01 -8.62
N GLU A 117 3.03 8.73 -9.64
CA GLU A 117 2.32 8.93 -10.90
C GLU A 117 2.36 7.67 -11.76
N SER A 118 3.53 7.04 -11.94
CA SER A 118 3.65 5.90 -12.85
C SER A 118 2.78 4.72 -12.43
N ILE A 119 2.68 4.43 -11.12
CA ILE A 119 1.77 3.36 -10.66
C ILE A 119 0.28 3.71 -10.79
N ALA A 120 -0.09 4.99 -10.76
CA ALA A 120 -1.46 5.41 -11.03
C ALA A 120 -1.79 5.23 -12.52
N LEU A 121 -0.86 5.55 -13.41
CA LEU A 121 -0.99 5.31 -14.84
C LEU A 121 -1.00 3.81 -15.18
N ASP A 122 -0.20 3.00 -14.48
CA ASP A 122 -0.26 1.54 -14.58
C ASP A 122 -1.68 0.99 -14.28
N ILE A 123 -2.36 1.57 -13.27
CA ILE A 123 -3.74 1.21 -12.90
C ILE A 123 -4.74 1.66 -13.96
N GLU A 124 -4.55 2.85 -14.54
CA GLU A 124 -5.36 3.33 -15.65
C GLU A 124 -5.22 2.41 -16.87
N GLU A 125 -3.99 2.06 -17.26
CA GLU A 125 -3.73 1.13 -18.36
C GLU A 125 -4.31 -0.26 -18.08
N LEU A 126 -4.26 -0.73 -16.83
CA LEU A 126 -4.91 -1.98 -16.42
C LEU A 126 -6.42 -1.92 -16.62
N ALA A 127 -7.07 -0.83 -16.21
CA ALA A 127 -8.50 -0.63 -16.42
C ALA A 127 -8.87 -0.56 -17.91
N ASP A 128 -8.04 0.10 -18.72
CA ASP A 128 -8.23 0.19 -20.18
C ASP A 128 -8.13 -1.18 -20.85
N HIS A 129 -7.09 -1.95 -20.53
CA HIS A 129 -6.90 -3.30 -21.06
C HIS A 129 -8.02 -4.26 -20.68
N LEU A 130 -8.65 -4.04 -19.53
CA LEU A 130 -9.77 -4.85 -19.05
C LEU A 130 -11.14 -4.28 -19.46
N GLU A 131 -11.15 -3.19 -20.24
CA GLU A 131 -12.36 -2.56 -20.76
C GLU A 131 -13.33 -2.14 -19.64
N PHE A 132 -12.78 -1.54 -18.57
CA PHE A 132 -13.59 -1.05 -17.45
C PHE A 132 -14.43 0.18 -17.80
N GLY A 133 -14.18 0.80 -18.95
CA GLY A 133 -14.88 1.99 -19.43
C GLY A 133 -14.23 3.28 -18.95
N SER A 134 -14.98 4.38 -19.00
CA SER A 134 -14.45 5.72 -18.71
C SER A 134 -14.08 5.90 -17.24
N ARG A 135 -14.86 5.34 -16.31
CA ARG A 135 -14.63 5.46 -14.87
C ARG A 135 -14.79 4.12 -14.15
N PHE A 136 -13.95 3.88 -13.16
CA PHE A 136 -13.95 2.66 -12.33
C PHE A 136 -13.62 2.99 -10.87
N TYR A 137 -13.82 2.04 -9.96
CA TYR A 137 -13.55 2.22 -8.54
C TYR A 137 -12.16 1.70 -8.19
N VAL A 138 -11.52 2.31 -7.20
CA VAL A 138 -10.25 1.83 -6.66
C VAL A 138 -10.33 1.61 -5.16
N MET A 139 -9.69 0.55 -4.68
CA MET A 139 -9.66 0.18 -3.27
C MET A 139 -8.24 -0.17 -2.87
N GLY A 140 -7.73 0.41 -1.79
CA GLY A 140 -6.37 0.17 -1.33
C GLY A 140 -6.32 -0.18 0.14
N PHE A 141 -5.65 -1.29 0.47
CA PHE A 141 -5.41 -1.69 1.85
C PHE A 141 -4.00 -1.33 2.31
N SER A 142 -3.86 -0.74 3.50
CA SER A 142 -2.55 -0.47 4.12
C SER A 142 -1.66 0.34 3.20
N MET A 143 -0.51 -0.20 2.77
CA MET A 143 0.36 0.45 1.77
C MET A 143 -0.31 0.67 0.41
N GLY A 144 -1.34 -0.12 0.07
CA GLY A 144 -2.18 0.13 -1.10
C GLY A 144 -2.86 1.48 -1.05
N GLY A 145 -3.16 2.02 0.14
CA GLY A 145 -3.72 3.36 0.29
C GLY A 145 -2.81 4.47 -0.25
N GLN A 146 -1.49 4.30 -0.18
CA GLN A 146 -0.53 5.25 -0.78
C GLN A 146 -0.65 5.31 -2.31
N VAL A 147 -0.97 4.18 -2.92
CA VAL A 147 -1.22 4.10 -4.36
C VAL A 147 -2.54 4.78 -4.71
N ILE A 148 -3.59 4.59 -3.90
CA ILE A 148 -4.88 5.26 -4.07
C ILE A 148 -4.76 6.78 -3.99
N TRP A 149 -3.93 7.30 -3.08
CA TRP A 149 -3.60 8.73 -3.05
C TRP A 149 -2.97 9.21 -4.37
N GLY A 150 -2.11 8.39 -4.98
CA GLY A 150 -1.58 8.63 -6.32
C GLY A 150 -2.70 8.65 -7.38
N CYS A 151 -3.61 7.69 -7.36
CA CYS A 151 -4.73 7.64 -8.30
C CYS A 151 -5.62 8.87 -8.21
N LEU A 152 -5.99 9.28 -6.99
CA LEU A 152 -6.78 10.50 -6.73
C LEU A 152 -6.10 11.76 -7.27
N LYS A 153 -4.76 11.80 -7.27
CA LYS A 153 -3.99 12.94 -7.76
C LYS A 153 -3.81 12.94 -9.28
N TYR A 154 -3.47 11.80 -9.88
CA TYR A 154 -2.99 11.75 -11.26
C TYR A 154 -4.05 11.26 -12.27
N ILE A 155 -5.00 10.43 -11.83
CA ILE A 155 -6.10 9.93 -12.69
C ILE A 155 -7.50 10.20 -12.11
N PRO A 156 -7.80 11.34 -11.44
CA PRO A 156 -9.12 11.57 -10.82
C PRO A 156 -10.27 11.46 -11.82
N HIS A 157 -10.03 11.84 -13.07
CA HIS A 157 -11.00 11.75 -14.16
C HIS A 157 -11.42 10.32 -14.52
N ARG A 158 -10.63 9.30 -14.13
CA ARG A 158 -10.91 7.88 -14.32
C ARG A 158 -11.59 7.22 -13.12
N LEU A 159 -11.72 7.91 -11.98
CA LEU A 159 -12.23 7.30 -10.75
C LEU A 159 -13.71 7.59 -10.57
N ALA A 160 -14.52 6.55 -10.48
CA ALA A 160 -15.92 6.62 -10.02
C ALA A 160 -16.01 6.76 -8.49
N GLY A 161 -15.04 6.19 -7.77
CA GLY A 161 -14.90 6.30 -6.33
C GLY A 161 -13.57 5.69 -5.86
N ALA A 162 -13.17 6.02 -4.64
CA ALA A 162 -11.93 5.54 -4.04
C ALA A 162 -12.16 5.13 -2.58
N THR A 163 -11.59 4.00 -2.17
CA THR A 163 -11.67 3.48 -0.80
C THR A 163 -10.29 3.24 -0.23
N LEU A 164 -10.05 3.77 0.97
CA LEU A 164 -8.81 3.60 1.74
C LEU A 164 -9.12 2.75 2.97
N ILE A 165 -8.55 1.54 3.04
CA ILE A 165 -8.78 0.60 4.14
C ILE A 165 -7.50 0.54 4.99
N ALA A 166 -7.59 1.00 6.23
CA ALA A 166 -6.46 1.08 7.18
C ALA A 166 -5.16 1.62 6.53
N PRO A 167 -5.19 2.79 5.85
CA PRO A 167 -4.05 3.25 5.05
C PRO A 167 -2.83 3.57 5.92
N VAL A 168 -1.64 3.31 5.37
CA VAL A 168 -0.39 3.73 6.03
C VAL A 168 -0.23 5.24 5.89
N VAL A 169 -0.11 5.94 7.02
CA VAL A 169 0.04 7.40 7.09
C VAL A 169 1.52 7.79 7.03
N ASN A 170 1.82 8.89 6.32
CA ASN A 170 3.12 9.54 6.38
C ASN A 170 3.09 10.68 7.41
N TYR A 171 3.76 10.48 8.54
CA TYR A 171 3.84 11.45 9.64
C TYR A 171 4.57 12.76 9.30
N TRP A 172 5.26 12.82 8.16
CA TRP A 172 5.93 14.02 7.66
C TRP A 172 5.18 14.70 6.52
N TRP A 173 3.90 14.36 6.30
CA TRP A 173 3.11 15.01 5.26
C TRP A 173 2.82 16.47 5.66
N PRO A 174 3.24 17.47 4.86
CA PRO A 174 3.04 18.88 5.20
C PRO A 174 1.57 19.33 5.25
N GLY A 175 0.62 18.50 4.82
CA GLY A 175 -0.81 18.79 4.82
C GLY A 175 -1.51 18.43 6.13
N PHE A 176 -0.87 17.63 7.00
CA PHE A 176 -1.43 17.31 8.30
C PHE A 176 -0.97 18.31 9.37
N PRO A 177 -1.83 18.66 10.35
CA PRO A 177 -1.40 19.44 11.49
C PRO A 177 -0.20 18.78 12.19
N ALA A 178 0.86 19.55 12.41
CA ALA A 178 2.12 19.03 12.92
C ALA A 178 1.98 18.44 14.33
N ASN A 179 1.12 19.02 15.17
CA ASN A 179 0.79 18.49 16.49
C ASN A 179 0.15 17.09 16.41
N LEU A 180 -0.86 16.92 15.55
CA LEU A 180 -1.54 15.63 15.37
C LEU A 180 -0.61 14.57 14.78
N SER A 181 0.21 14.96 13.79
CA SER A 181 1.18 14.05 13.18
C SER A 181 2.23 13.60 14.19
N THR A 182 2.69 14.52 15.04
CA THR A 182 3.65 14.24 16.10
C THR A 182 3.05 13.32 17.16
N GLU A 183 1.84 13.62 17.65
CA GLU A 183 1.14 12.80 18.63
C GLU A 183 0.92 11.37 18.11
N ALA A 184 0.36 11.25 16.90
CA ALA A 184 0.12 9.95 16.27
C ALA A 184 1.40 9.14 16.04
N TYR A 185 2.50 9.82 15.69
CA TYR A 185 3.80 9.19 15.53
C TYR A 185 4.31 8.60 16.85
N TYR A 186 4.14 9.31 17.97
CA TYR A 186 4.58 8.84 19.29
C TYR A 186 3.68 7.77 19.90
N LEU A 187 2.47 7.53 19.36
CA LEU A 187 1.65 6.36 19.69
C LEU A 187 2.21 5.05 19.11
N GLN A 188 3.08 5.12 18.10
CA GLN A 188 3.72 3.94 17.54
C GLN A 188 4.71 3.31 18.53
N LEU A 189 4.91 2.00 18.41
CA LEU A 189 5.95 1.30 19.19
C LEU A 189 7.33 1.94 18.93
N PRO A 190 8.23 2.00 19.93
CA PRO A 190 9.55 2.62 19.76
C PRO A 190 10.37 2.08 18.57
N GLN A 191 10.22 0.79 18.26
CA GLN A 191 10.86 0.15 17.09
C GLN A 191 10.31 0.64 15.75
N ASP A 192 9.01 0.91 15.66
CA ASP A 192 8.37 1.44 14.44
C ASP A 192 8.71 2.92 14.27
N GLN A 193 8.79 3.69 15.35
CA GLN A 193 9.30 5.05 15.33
C GLN A 193 10.71 5.10 14.70
N TRP A 194 11.64 4.26 15.17
CA TRP A 194 12.98 4.20 14.59
C TRP A 194 12.98 3.73 13.14
N THR A 195 12.19 2.71 12.81
CA THR A 195 12.07 2.21 11.43
C THR A 195 11.57 3.31 10.49
N LEU A 196 10.56 4.07 10.90
CA LEU A 196 10.03 5.20 10.14
C LEU A 196 11.03 6.35 10.03
N ARG A 197 11.80 6.66 11.08
CA ARG A 197 12.89 7.66 11.04
C ARG A 197 13.98 7.29 10.05
N VAL A 198 14.41 6.04 10.05
CA VAL A 198 15.40 5.52 9.09
C VAL A 198 14.83 5.60 7.68
N ALA A 199 13.59 5.17 7.50
CA ALA A 199 12.92 5.22 6.21
C ALA A 199 12.82 6.66 5.67
N HIS A 200 12.49 7.63 6.52
CA HIS A 200 12.30 9.01 6.11
C HIS A 200 13.64 9.75 5.85
N HIS A 201 14.62 9.61 6.75
CA HIS A 201 15.85 10.41 6.70
C HIS A 201 17.02 9.72 6.00
N ALA A 202 17.06 8.39 6.00
CA ALA A 202 18.14 7.59 5.41
C ALA A 202 17.57 6.39 4.66
N PRO A 203 16.74 6.62 3.62
CA PRO A 203 15.99 5.56 2.97
C PRO A 203 16.86 4.44 2.38
N TRP A 204 18.09 4.77 1.97
CA TRP A 204 19.10 3.81 1.47
C TRP A 204 19.55 2.78 2.53
N LEU A 205 19.33 3.04 3.82
CA LEU A 205 19.60 2.10 4.91
C LEU A 205 18.41 1.21 5.25
N THR A 206 17.25 1.38 4.62
CA THR A 206 16.03 0.69 5.05
C THR A 206 16.14 -0.82 4.90
N TYR A 207 16.78 -1.30 3.82
CA TYR A 207 17.07 -2.73 3.66
C TYR A 207 18.00 -3.26 4.76
N TRP A 208 19.11 -2.55 5.00
CA TRP A 208 20.07 -2.93 6.04
C TRP A 208 19.39 -2.97 7.41
N TRP A 209 18.63 -1.93 7.76
CA TRP A 209 17.89 -1.81 9.02
C TRP A 209 16.97 -3.00 9.26
N ASN A 210 16.17 -3.39 8.26
CA ASN A 210 15.21 -4.49 8.37
C ASN A 210 15.85 -5.89 8.30
N SER A 211 17.12 -6.00 7.91
CA SER A 211 17.85 -7.27 7.87
C SER A 211 18.76 -7.49 9.10
N GLN A 212 18.95 -6.47 9.95
CA GLN A 212 19.74 -6.61 11.17
C GLN A 212 18.98 -7.35 12.27
N LYS A 213 19.71 -8.14 13.07
CA LYS A 213 19.20 -8.81 14.28
C LYS A 213 19.45 -8.02 15.57
N TRP A 214 20.23 -6.94 15.48
CA TRP A 214 20.65 -6.15 16.64
C TRP A 214 19.60 -5.14 17.09
N PHE A 215 18.67 -4.79 16.20
CA PHE A 215 17.54 -3.91 16.48
C PHE A 215 16.24 -4.65 16.19
N PRO A 216 15.17 -4.35 16.94
CA PRO A 216 13.85 -4.88 16.59
C PRO A 216 13.42 -4.33 15.22
N ALA A 217 12.99 -5.23 14.33
CA ALA A 217 12.34 -4.86 13.08
C ALA A 217 11.00 -4.14 13.35
N SER A 218 10.41 -3.56 12.30
CA SER A 218 9.05 -3.04 12.39
C SER A 218 8.09 -4.10 12.93
N ALA A 219 7.19 -3.71 13.82
CA ALA A 219 6.23 -4.61 14.45
C ALA A 219 5.35 -5.32 13.41
N VAL A 220 4.94 -4.58 12.36
CA VAL A 220 4.17 -5.13 11.23
C VAL A 220 4.97 -6.20 10.49
N ALA A 221 6.24 -5.92 10.19
CA ALA A 221 7.12 -6.86 9.50
C ALA A 221 7.47 -8.09 10.36
N ALA A 222 7.54 -7.90 11.69
CA ALA A 222 7.79 -8.97 12.66
C ALA A 222 6.53 -9.75 13.06
N GLY A 223 5.34 -9.37 12.57
CA GLY A 223 4.06 -10.01 12.92
C GLY A 223 3.72 -9.90 14.41
N LYS A 224 4.10 -8.79 15.05
CA LYS A 224 3.91 -8.56 16.48
C LYS A 224 2.45 -8.20 16.79
N PRO A 225 1.76 -8.89 17.71
CA PRO A 225 0.35 -8.63 18.01
C PRO A 225 0.10 -7.25 18.65
N GLU A 226 1.13 -6.61 19.21
CA GLU A 226 1.06 -5.30 19.85
C GLU A 226 0.71 -4.15 18.86
N VAL A 227 0.67 -4.44 17.55
CA VAL A 227 0.16 -3.50 16.54
C VAL A 227 -1.36 -3.39 16.53
N PHE A 228 -2.05 -4.36 17.13
CA PHE A 228 -3.50 -4.44 17.15
C PHE A 228 -4.06 -3.84 18.43
N SER A 229 -5.21 -3.16 18.31
CA SER A 229 -6.01 -2.85 19.48
C SER A 229 -6.55 -4.13 20.12
N ARG A 230 -7.07 -4.01 21.33
CA ARG A 230 -7.69 -5.16 22.01
C ARG A 230 -8.89 -5.70 21.21
N GLN A 231 -9.69 -4.80 20.65
CA GLN A 231 -10.84 -5.11 19.81
C GLN A 231 -10.40 -5.84 18.53
N ASP A 232 -9.32 -5.36 17.90
CA ASP A 232 -8.74 -6.03 16.74
C ASP A 232 -8.31 -7.47 17.09
N LEU A 233 -7.69 -7.67 18.26
CA LEU A 233 -7.29 -9.01 18.73
C LEU A 233 -8.48 -9.93 19.00
N GLU A 234 -9.58 -9.38 19.53
CA GLU A 234 -10.83 -10.11 19.73
C GLU A 234 -11.43 -10.54 18.38
N ILE A 235 -11.51 -9.63 17.40
CA ILE A 235 -11.97 -9.94 16.03
C ILE A 235 -11.03 -10.92 15.33
N LEU A 236 -9.72 -10.74 15.46
CA LEU A 236 -8.68 -11.63 14.91
C LEU A 236 -8.82 -13.06 15.40
N SER A 237 -9.19 -13.24 16.66
CA SER A 237 -9.41 -14.57 17.23
C SER A 237 -10.63 -15.28 16.63
N MET A 238 -11.58 -14.50 16.09
CA MET A 238 -12.79 -14.98 15.41
C MET A 238 -12.55 -15.20 13.91
N VAL A 239 -11.64 -14.46 13.29
CA VAL A 239 -11.29 -14.54 11.87
C VAL A 239 -9.98 -15.30 11.69
N THR A 240 -10.07 -16.61 11.47
CA THR A 240 -8.94 -17.56 11.43
C THR A 240 -7.82 -17.19 10.44
N ASP A 241 -8.09 -16.36 9.43
CA ASP A 241 -7.18 -16.11 8.32
C ASP A 241 -6.27 -14.90 8.45
N MET A 242 -6.64 -13.86 9.19
CA MET A 242 -5.75 -12.71 9.37
C MET A 242 -4.56 -13.10 10.28
N TYR A 243 -4.76 -14.05 11.19
CA TYR A 243 -3.69 -14.68 11.96
C TYR A 243 -2.71 -15.49 11.08
N MET A 244 -3.21 -16.13 10.02
CA MET A 244 -2.39 -16.84 9.02
C MET A 244 -1.68 -15.88 8.05
N PHE A 245 -2.26 -14.72 7.73
CA PHE A 245 -1.63 -13.67 6.92
C PHE A 245 -0.32 -13.17 7.53
N PHE A 246 -0.28 -12.87 8.83
CA PHE A 246 0.95 -12.43 9.51
C PHE A 246 1.99 -13.56 9.68
N ARG A 247 1.56 -14.83 9.81
CA ARG A 247 2.47 -15.98 9.95
C ARG A 247 3.01 -16.51 8.61
N GLY A 248 2.23 -16.50 7.54
CA GLY A 248 2.60 -17.06 6.23
C GLY A 248 3.59 -16.19 5.43
N CYS A 249 3.63 -14.88 5.68
CA CYS A 249 4.52 -13.95 4.98
C CYS A 249 6.02 -14.13 5.29
N LEU A 250 6.37 -14.93 6.31
CA LEU A 250 7.76 -15.24 6.67
C LEU A 250 8.47 -16.20 5.68
N GLY A 251 7.73 -16.87 4.79
CA GLY A 251 8.28 -17.94 3.94
C GLY A 251 8.76 -17.53 2.54
N THR A 252 8.33 -16.39 2.01
CA THR A 252 8.60 -16.01 0.61
C THR A 252 8.86 -14.51 0.51
N PHE A 253 10.09 -14.10 0.79
CA PHE A 253 10.42 -12.68 0.87
C PHE A 253 10.91 -12.12 -0.47
N CYS A 254 10.10 -11.25 -1.06
CA CYS A 254 10.60 -10.10 -1.83
C CYS A 254 10.60 -8.90 -0.87
N PHE A 255 11.76 -8.58 -0.29
CA PHE A 255 11.94 -7.48 0.65
C PHE A 255 12.02 -6.14 -0.10
N LEU A 256 11.14 -5.20 0.29
CA LEU A 256 11.34 -3.75 0.26
C LEU A 256 11.73 -3.06 -1.07
N GLU A 257 10.73 -2.61 -1.82
CA GLU A 257 10.85 -1.42 -2.68
C GLU A 257 9.73 -0.43 -2.34
N LEU A 258 9.89 0.37 -1.27
CA LEU A 258 9.04 1.56 -1.10
C LEU A 258 9.60 2.72 -0.29
N VAL A 259 10.91 2.79 -0.06
CA VAL A 259 11.44 3.84 0.83
C VAL A 259 12.43 4.79 0.14
N CYS A 260 13.00 4.47 -1.02
CA CYS A 260 13.93 5.36 -1.71
C CYS A 260 13.30 6.16 -2.86
N GLU A 261 12.52 7.22 -2.61
CA GLU A 261 12.48 8.34 -3.58
C GLU A 261 12.06 9.71 -3.00
N LYS A 262 13.09 10.51 -2.70
CA LYS A 262 13.24 11.95 -2.98
C LYS A 262 11.99 12.85 -2.80
N ILE A 263 11.64 13.13 -1.55
CA ILE A 263 10.91 14.36 -1.19
C ILE A 263 11.87 15.55 -1.34
N ARG A 264 12.02 16.08 -2.55
CA ARG A 264 12.63 17.39 -2.77
C ARG A 264 11.89 18.11 -3.90
N HIS A 265 11.09 19.09 -3.50
CA HIS A 265 10.34 20.05 -4.31
C HIS A 265 9.12 19.51 -5.08
N ARG A 266 7.91 19.86 -4.60
CA ARG A 266 7.09 20.97 -5.12
C ARG A 266 5.88 21.19 -4.21
N ARG A 267 5.57 22.46 -3.97
CA ARG A 267 4.36 22.94 -3.27
C ARG A 267 3.15 22.60 -4.14
N THR A 268 2.26 21.75 -3.63
CA THR A 268 0.84 21.74 -4.04
C THR A 268 0.04 21.21 -2.86
N SER A 269 -0.76 22.10 -2.26
CA SER A 269 -1.79 21.76 -1.28
C SER A 269 -2.85 20.89 -1.94
N SER A 270 -3.18 19.73 -1.38
CA SER A 270 -4.37 18.98 -1.75
C SER A 270 -4.84 18.18 -0.53
N PHE A 271 -5.84 18.76 0.15
CA PHE A 271 -6.73 18.09 1.09
C PHE A 271 -7.65 17.18 0.29
N ILE A 272 -7.92 15.94 0.72
CA ILE A 272 -9.19 15.26 0.41
C ILE A 272 -9.66 14.44 1.62
N LEU A 273 -10.68 15.01 2.25
CA LEU A 273 -11.70 14.38 3.08
C LEU A 273 -12.67 13.61 2.15
N LEU A 274 -13.28 12.53 2.63
CA LEU A 274 -14.39 11.84 1.95
C LEU A 274 -15.48 12.85 1.55
N LEU A 275 -15.78 12.95 0.25
CA LEU A 275 -16.98 13.61 -0.27
C LEU A 275 -17.82 12.57 -1.01
N THR A 276 -18.94 12.18 -0.40
CA THR A 276 -20.14 11.72 -1.10
C THR A 276 -21.17 12.82 -0.88
N GLU A 277 -21.52 13.60 -1.91
CA GLU A 277 -22.64 14.55 -1.83
C GLU A 277 -23.97 13.84 -2.09
N GLU A 278 -24.96 14.29 -1.32
CA GLU A 278 -26.29 13.77 -1.00
C GLU A 278 -27.24 13.56 -2.19
N LEU A 279 -27.99 12.45 -2.14
CA LEU A 279 -29.47 12.43 -2.02
C LEU A 279 -29.95 11.02 -2.38
N PHE A 280 -30.17 10.16 -1.38
CA PHE A 280 -31.25 9.16 -1.28
C PHE A 280 -31.01 8.36 0.01
N GLU A 281 -31.88 8.53 1.00
CA GLU A 281 -31.99 7.72 2.22
C GLU A 281 -32.52 6.29 1.93
N PRO A 282 -32.57 5.36 2.91
CA PRO A 282 -31.45 4.86 3.72
C PRO A 282 -31.57 3.32 3.90
N GLU A 283 -30.80 2.47 3.23
CA GLU A 283 -30.76 1.03 3.58
C GLU A 283 -29.66 0.28 2.80
N VAL A 284 -28.40 0.68 2.96
CA VAL A 284 -27.28 -0.15 2.46
C VAL A 284 -26.18 -0.23 3.51
N LEU A 285 -26.31 -1.28 4.32
CA LEU A 285 -25.28 -2.00 5.06
C LEU A 285 -23.94 -1.26 5.25
N GLU A 286 -23.90 -0.45 6.30
CA GLU A 286 -22.69 0.12 6.88
C GLU A 286 -21.87 -1.01 7.53
N ILE A 287 -20.99 -1.66 6.75
CA ILE A 287 -19.94 -2.52 7.32
C ILE A 287 -18.73 -1.63 7.60
N GLN A 288 -18.81 -0.88 8.69
CA GLN A 288 -17.64 -0.34 9.38
C GLN A 288 -16.83 -1.53 9.94
N LEU A 289 -15.81 -1.96 9.20
CA LEU A 289 -14.69 -2.67 9.80
C LEU A 289 -13.77 -1.59 10.39
N GLU A 290 -14.11 -1.15 11.61
CA GLU A 290 -13.18 -0.44 12.50
C GLU A 290 -11.98 -1.37 12.77
N ILE A 291 -10.94 -1.21 11.96
CA ILE A 291 -9.61 -1.74 12.29
C ILE A 291 -8.88 -0.58 12.97
N GLY A 292 -8.59 -0.75 14.26
CA GLY A 292 -8.26 0.31 15.20
C GLY A 292 -7.06 1.17 14.82
N PHE A 293 -7.32 2.28 14.12
CA PHE A 293 -6.46 3.45 14.11
C PHE A 293 -7.24 4.65 14.65
N ASN A 294 -6.70 5.24 15.73
CA ASN A 294 -7.26 6.24 16.63
C ASN A 294 -8.39 7.14 16.06
N GLN A 295 -9.64 6.90 16.51
CA GLN A 295 -10.85 7.66 16.21
C GLN A 295 -10.66 9.19 16.38
N GLN A 296 -9.80 9.63 17.32
CA GLN A 296 -9.50 11.05 17.52
C GLN A 296 -8.81 11.73 16.32
N MET A 297 -8.03 10.98 15.53
CA MET A 297 -7.39 11.50 14.32
C MET A 297 -8.42 11.75 13.21
N ILE A 298 -9.42 10.87 13.11
CA ILE A 298 -10.54 10.99 12.17
C ILE A 298 -11.46 12.14 12.62
N ASP A 299 -11.81 12.20 13.91
CA ASP A 299 -12.71 13.22 14.49
C ASP A 299 -12.13 14.64 14.47
N SER A 300 -10.82 14.82 14.67
CA SER A 300 -10.18 16.15 14.58
C SER A 300 -10.04 16.63 13.12
N THR A 301 -9.92 15.69 12.19
CA THR A 301 -9.93 15.97 10.74
C THR A 301 -11.33 16.40 10.29
N LEU A 302 -12.40 15.80 10.85
CA LEU A 302 -13.80 16.19 10.58
C LEU A 302 -14.16 17.57 11.17
N ARG A 303 -13.73 17.90 12.40
CA ARG A 303 -14.05 19.19 13.05
C ARG A 303 -13.38 20.41 12.41
N ASN A 304 -12.19 20.26 11.85
CA ASN A 304 -11.49 21.38 11.19
C ASN A 304 -12.05 21.71 9.80
N VAL A 305 -12.89 20.83 9.21
CA VAL A 305 -13.49 21.07 7.88
C VAL A 305 -14.89 21.68 8.00
N THR A 306 -15.68 21.34 9.02
CA THR A 306 -17.00 21.95 9.23
C THR A 306 -16.95 23.39 9.72
N GLY A 307 -15.85 23.83 10.34
CA GLY A 307 -15.66 25.20 10.83
C GLY A 307 -15.41 26.28 9.77
N HIS A 308 -15.30 25.93 8.48
CA HIS A 308 -15.00 26.87 7.40
C HIS A 308 -16.07 26.95 6.29
N MET A 309 -17.27 26.38 6.47
CA MET A 309 -18.34 26.40 5.45
C MET A 309 -19.70 26.89 5.96
N LEU A 310 -19.73 27.86 6.88
CA LEU A 310 -20.93 28.68 7.11
C LEU A 310 -20.53 30.16 7.15
N PRO A 311 -21.02 31.02 6.25
CA PRO A 311 -21.19 32.41 6.60
C PRO A 311 -22.34 32.49 7.62
N ASP A 312 -22.12 33.18 8.74
CA ASP A 312 -23.18 33.53 9.68
C ASP A 312 -24.35 34.25 8.93
N PRO A 313 -25.60 34.06 9.38
CA PRO A 313 -26.79 34.62 8.73
C PRO A 313 -26.85 36.15 8.70
#